data_AF-A0AAV4F0U7-F1
#
_entry.id   AF-A0AAV4F0U7-F1
#
_cell.length_a   1.000
_cell.length_b   1.000
_cell.length_c   1.000
_cell.angle_alpha   90.00
_cell.angle_beta   90.00
_cell.angle_gamma   90.00
#
_symmetry.space_group_name_H-M   'P 1'
#
loop_
_entity.id
_entity.type
_entity.pdbx_description
1 polymer ?
#
loop_
_entity_poly.entity_id
_entity_poly.type
_entity_poly.pdbx_seq_one_letter_code
_entity_poly.pdbx_strand_id
1 'polypeptide(L)'
;MLKDAVSVPGLTLRYLFKTMPHTHFFSLIREKDKNLHEELRKQVVGGPSIIVHRYHEKGITKFRGESGKAVQSLVGYDANSLYLWAISQEMPTEHPVRRRKENDFQPEPIDKYGRLSRE
;
A
#
# COMPACT_ATOMS: atom_id res chain seq x y z
N MET A 1 7.73 -23.00 22.19
CA MET A 1 7.24 -21.83 22.93
C MET A 1 6.95 -20.73 21.92
N LEU A 2 5.72 -20.66 21.42
CA LEU A 2 5.23 -19.65 20.46
C LEU A 2 4.16 -18.81 21.18
N LYS A 3 4.58 -18.04 22.19
CA LYS A 3 3.64 -17.28 23.05
C LYS A 3 3.58 -15.79 22.73
N ASP A 4 4.38 -15.31 21.77
CA ASP A 4 4.50 -13.88 21.51
C ASP A 4 3.38 -13.33 20.63
N ALA A 5 2.83 -14.12 19.71
CA ALA A 5 1.67 -13.78 18.90
C ALA A 5 1.04 -15.03 18.28
N VAL A 6 -0.24 -14.94 17.90
CA VAL A 6 -1.00 -16.03 17.26
C VAL A 6 -0.55 -16.27 15.80
N SER A 7 0.05 -15.28 15.15
CA SER A 7 0.43 -15.35 13.74
C SER A 7 1.71 -14.55 13.45
N VAL A 8 2.35 -14.83 12.31
CA VAL A 8 3.54 -14.07 11.85
C VAL A 8 3.24 -12.58 11.71
N PRO A 9 2.12 -12.12 11.10
CA PRO A 9 1.76 -10.70 11.10
C PRO A 9 1.61 -10.11 12.50
N GLY A 10 1.01 -10.86 13.43
CA GLY A 10 0.88 -10.43 14.82
C GLY A 10 2.24 -10.28 15.51
N LEU A 11 3.18 -11.17 15.19
CA LEU A 11 4.56 -11.09 15.68
C LEU A 11 5.25 -9.85 15.10
N THR A 12 5.21 -9.66 13.78
CA THR A 12 5.81 -8.50 13.10
C THR A 12 5.27 -7.18 13.65
N LEU A 13 3.95 -7.07 13.81
CA LEU A 13 3.32 -5.86 14.35
C LEU A 13 3.76 -5.60 15.80
N ARG A 14 3.84 -6.65 16.62
CA ARG A 14 4.30 -6.53 18.00
C ARG A 14 5.75 -6.04 18.07
N TYR A 15 6.64 -6.56 17.24
CA TYR A 15 8.02 -6.10 17.19
C TYR A 15 8.12 -4.67 16.66
N LEU A 16 7.34 -4.30 15.64
CA LEU A 16 7.27 -2.93 15.12
C LEU A 16 6.93 -1.92 16.22
N PHE A 17 5.88 -2.18 17.02
CA PHE A 17 5.53 -1.30 18.14
C PHE A 17 6.55 -1.30 19.28
N LYS A 18 7.28 -2.39 19.50
CA LYS A 18 8.35 -2.45 20.50
C LYS A 18 9.58 -1.62 20.12
N THR A 19 9.89 -1.52 18.83
CA THR A 19 11.07 -0.80 18.33
C THR A 19 10.80 0.65 17.97
N MET A 20 9.53 1.07 18.00
CA MET A 20 9.12 2.41 17.62
C MET A 20 9.36 3.41 18.76
N PRO A 21 9.85 4.62 18.47
CA PRO A 21 10.00 5.65 19.50
C PRO A 21 8.64 6.03 20.09
N HIS A 22 8.58 6.24 21.41
CA HIS A 22 7.35 6.65 22.11
C HIS A 22 6.79 8.01 21.68
N THR A 23 7.56 8.78 20.91
CA THR A 23 7.17 10.07 20.34
C THR A 23 6.38 9.94 19.03
N HIS A 24 6.27 8.74 18.47
CA HIS A 24 5.52 8.51 17.23
C HIS A 24 4.06 8.22 17.55
N PHE A 25 3.16 8.94 16.88
CA PHE A 25 1.72 8.78 17.02
C PHE A 25 1.09 8.41 15.68
N PHE A 26 0.03 7.61 15.73
CA PHE A 26 -0.74 7.23 14.55
C PHE A 26 -2.10 7.92 14.54
N SER A 27 -2.41 8.53 13.41
CA SER A 27 -3.76 9.01 13.11
C SER A 27 -4.70 7.84 12.89
N LEU A 28 -5.64 7.63 13.82
CA LEU A 28 -6.64 6.57 13.69
C LEU A 28 -7.92 7.12 13.05
N ILE A 29 -8.51 6.34 12.14
CA ILE A 29 -9.84 6.62 11.58
C ILE A 29 -10.89 6.22 12.62
N ARG A 30 -11.67 7.19 13.10
CA ARG A 30 -12.72 6.99 14.10
C ARG A 30 -14.02 6.52 13.45
N GLU A 31 -14.95 5.99 14.27
CA GLU A 31 -16.24 5.50 13.77
C GLU A 31 -17.04 6.57 12.99
N LYS A 32 -17.01 7.83 13.46
CA LYS A 32 -17.63 8.97 12.75
C LYS A 32 -17.08 9.17 11.32
N ASP A 33 -15.91 8.61 11.02
CA ASP A 33 -15.18 8.73 9.76
C ASP A 33 -15.11 7.41 8.99
N LYS A 34 -15.92 6.41 9.37
CA LYS A 34 -15.95 5.09 8.74
C LYS A 34 -16.06 5.13 7.21
N ASN A 35 -16.82 6.07 6.67
CA ASN A 35 -16.96 6.27 5.23
C ASN A 35 -15.61 6.53 4.53
N LEU A 36 -14.65 7.19 5.19
CA LEU A 36 -13.30 7.37 4.63
C LEU A 36 -12.51 6.08 4.65
N HIS A 37 -12.59 5.31 5.73
CA HIS A 37 -11.94 3.99 5.79
C HIS A 37 -12.46 3.07 4.67
N GLU A 38 -13.78 3.05 4.46
CA GLU A 38 -14.40 2.29 3.38
C GLU A 38 -13.92 2.75 2.00
N GLU A 39 -13.84 4.05 1.78
CA GLU A 39 -13.35 4.60 0.50
C GLU A 39 -11.88 4.26 0.28
N LEU A 40 -11.01 4.48 1.27
CA LEU A 40 -9.60 4.09 1.19
C LEU A 40 -9.45 2.60 0.89
N ARG A 41 -10.23 1.74 1.56
CA ARG A 41 -10.19 0.30 1.33
C ARG A 41 -10.61 -0.10 -0.08
N LYS A 42 -11.56 0.61 -0.71
CA LYS A 42 -11.94 0.37 -2.11
C LYS A 42 -10.81 0.73 -3.08
N GLN A 43 -10.00 1.72 -2.73
CA GLN A 43 -8.86 2.17 -3.56
C GLN A 43 -7.61 1.31 -3.35
N VAL A 44 -7.52 0.53 -2.27
CA VAL A 44 -6.43 -0.42 -2.07
C VAL A 44 -6.54 -1.56 -3.09
N VAL A 45 -5.65 -1.53 -4.07
CA VAL A 45 -5.45 -2.62 -5.03
C VAL A 45 -4.30 -3.52 -4.58
N GLY A 46 -4.38 -4.80 -4.92
CA GLY A 46 -3.28 -5.73 -4.69
C GLY A 46 -2.07 -5.44 -5.58
N GLY A 47 -1.04 -6.28 -5.48
CA GLY A 47 0.10 -6.21 -6.37
C GLY A 47 -0.34 -6.31 -7.85
N PRO A 48 0.32 -5.58 -8.76
CA PRO A 48 0.00 -5.64 -10.17
C PRO A 48 0.19 -7.07 -10.66
N SER A 49 -0.91 -7.79 -10.86
CA SER A 49 -0.92 -9.04 -11.63
C SER A 49 -0.87 -8.67 -13.10
N ILE A 50 0.22 -8.04 -13.54
CA ILE A 50 0.46 -7.75 -14.95
C ILE A 50 0.70 -9.09 -15.63
N ILE A 51 -0.36 -9.63 -16.23
CA ILE A 51 -0.26 -10.75 -17.16
C ILE A 51 0.19 -10.16 -18.50
N VAL A 52 1.50 -9.92 -18.65
CA VAL A 52 2.10 -9.97 -19.99
C VAL A 52 2.09 -11.43 -20.39
N HIS A 53 1.13 -11.83 -21.22
CA HIS A 53 0.86 -13.19 -21.73
C HIS A 53 1.44 -14.35 -20.89
N ARG A 54 0.56 -15.12 -20.25
CA ARG A 54 0.90 -16.22 -19.31
C ARG A 54 1.97 -17.20 -19.80
N TYR A 55 2.19 -17.30 -21.11
CA TYR A 55 3.19 -18.15 -21.71
C TYR A 55 3.93 -17.43 -22.84
N HIS A 56 5.25 -17.43 -22.75
CA HIS A 56 6.14 -17.09 -23.85
C HIS A 56 7.12 -18.23 -24.04
N GLU A 57 7.36 -18.60 -25.30
CA GLU A 57 8.27 -19.67 -25.67
C GLU A 57 9.26 -19.19 -26.73
N LYS A 58 10.52 -19.54 -26.50
CA LYS A 58 11.62 -19.26 -27.41
C LYS A 58 11.36 -19.92 -28.76
N GLY A 59 11.44 -19.15 -29.84
CA GLY A 59 11.23 -19.62 -31.21
C GLY A 59 9.76 -19.72 -31.63
N ILE A 60 8.81 -19.67 -30.69
CA ILE A 60 7.38 -19.81 -30.97
C ILE A 60 6.64 -18.49 -30.80
N THR A 61 6.75 -17.87 -29.62
CA THR A 61 6.00 -16.65 -29.34
C THR A 61 6.55 -15.47 -30.12
N LYS A 62 5.68 -14.72 -30.79
CA LYS A 62 6.06 -13.58 -31.64
C LYS A 62 5.84 -12.24 -30.95
N PHE A 63 6.82 -11.36 -31.04
CA PHE A 63 6.77 -10.01 -30.47
C PHE A 63 5.88 -9.11 -31.33
N ARG A 64 4.77 -8.59 -30.78
CA ARG A 64 3.74 -7.78 -31.49
C ARG A 64 2.81 -8.56 -32.43
N GLY A 65 2.45 -9.80 -32.07
CA GLY A 65 1.48 -10.61 -32.83
C GLY A 65 2.09 -11.38 -34.00
N GLU A 66 1.25 -11.89 -34.91
CA GLU A 66 1.67 -12.87 -35.93
C GLU A 66 2.71 -12.37 -36.95
N SER A 67 2.73 -11.05 -37.22
CA SER A 67 3.72 -10.39 -38.08
C SER A 67 5.06 -10.11 -37.38
N GLY A 68 5.14 -10.41 -36.08
CA GLY A 68 6.30 -10.19 -35.23
C GLY A 68 7.44 -11.18 -35.42
N LYS A 69 8.64 -10.78 -34.98
CA LYS A 69 9.79 -11.68 -34.85
C LYS A 69 9.58 -12.63 -33.66
N ALA A 70 10.01 -13.88 -33.80
CA ALA A 70 9.98 -14.85 -32.71
C ALA A 70 10.95 -14.46 -31.58
N VAL A 71 10.48 -14.57 -30.33
CA VAL A 71 11.28 -14.38 -29.12
C VAL A 71 12.46 -15.35 -29.11
N GLN A 72 13.66 -14.87 -28.80
CA GLN A 72 14.88 -15.69 -28.78
C GLN A 72 15.42 -15.95 -27.37
N SER A 73 15.01 -15.15 -26.39
CA SER A 73 15.44 -15.25 -25.00
C SER A 73 14.37 -14.68 -24.08
N LEU A 74 14.25 -15.27 -22.90
CA LEU A 74 13.37 -14.82 -21.83
C LEU A 74 14.25 -14.51 -20.61
N VAL A 75 14.03 -13.34 -20.01
CA VAL A 75 14.75 -12.92 -18.81
C VAL A 75 13.70 -12.53 -17.77
N GLY A 76 13.72 -13.22 -16.62
CA GLY A 76 12.88 -12.90 -15.48
C GLY A 76 13.63 -11.98 -14.52
N TYR A 77 12.97 -10.93 -14.06
CA TYR A 77 13.47 -10.08 -12.98
C TYR A 77 12.54 -10.21 -11.79
N ASP A 78 13.11 -10.31 -10.60
CA ASP A 78 12.38 -10.26 -9.34
C ASP A 78 12.86 -9.05 -8.53
N ALA A 79 11.91 -8.35 -7.92
CA ALA A 79 12.22 -7.17 -7.11
C ALA A 79 12.52 -7.60 -5.67
N ASN A 80 13.76 -7.37 -5.23
CA ASN A 80 14.17 -7.63 -3.86
C ASN A 80 13.34 -6.82 -2.87
N SER A 81 12.45 -7.50 -2.14
CA SER A 81 11.65 -6.91 -1.06
C SER A 81 10.82 -5.69 -1.48
N LEU A 82 10.14 -5.77 -2.63
CA LEU A 82 9.35 -4.67 -3.21
C LEU A 82 8.48 -3.90 -2.19
N TYR A 83 7.68 -4.60 -1.38
CA TYR A 83 6.80 -3.94 -0.40
C TYR A 83 7.57 -3.25 0.73
N LEU A 84 8.70 -3.81 1.18
CA LEU A 84 9.52 -3.16 2.20
C LEU A 84 10.16 -1.88 1.65
N TRP A 85 10.64 -1.93 0.40
CA TRP A 85 11.14 -0.74 -0.29
C TRP A 85 10.04 0.30 -0.47
N ALA A 86 8.82 -0.11 -0.86
CA ALA A 86 7.70 0.82 -1.05
C ALA A 86 7.28 1.49 0.26
N ILE A 87 7.22 0.75 1.37
CA ILE A 87 6.87 1.28 2.70
C ILE A 87 7.98 2.19 3.26
N SER A 88 9.23 2.03 2.84
CA SER A 88 10.32 2.94 3.24
C SER A 88 10.34 4.26 2.48
N GLN A 89 9.49 4.43 1.46
CA GLN A 89 9.33 5.71 0.79
C GLN A 89 8.42 6.65 1.61
N GLU A 90 8.29 7.89 1.15
CA GLU A 90 7.37 8.86 1.75
C GLU A 90 5.92 8.36 1.63
N MET A 91 5.25 8.23 2.78
CA MET A 91 3.89 7.69 2.89
C MET A 91 2.95 8.73 3.50
N PRO A 92 1.65 8.73 3.15
CA PRO A 92 0.68 9.63 3.75
C PRO A 92 0.35 9.20 5.20
N THR A 93 1.09 9.72 6.18
CA THR A 93 0.95 9.38 7.61
C THR A 93 0.24 10.44 8.44
N GLU A 94 -0.01 11.60 7.85
CA GLU A 94 -0.58 12.78 8.52
C GLU A 94 -2.11 12.72 8.62
N HIS A 95 -2.69 13.75 9.23
CA HIS A 95 -4.13 13.87 9.43
C HIS A 95 -4.87 14.15 8.12
N PRO A 96 -5.88 13.34 7.75
CA PRO A 96 -6.65 13.54 6.54
C PRO A 96 -7.48 14.83 6.59
N VAL A 97 -7.53 15.54 5.46
CA VAL A 97 -8.42 16.67 5.22
C VAL A 97 -9.44 16.26 4.16
N ARG A 98 -10.73 16.35 4.48
CA ARG A 98 -11.79 16.05 3.52
C ARG A 98 -12.15 17.28 2.71
N ARG A 99 -12.43 17.05 1.43
CA ARG A 99 -12.97 18.06 0.52
C ARG A 99 -14.10 17.39 -0.25
N ARG A 100 -15.27 18.01 -0.26
CA ARG A 100 -16.50 17.43 -0.75
C ARG A 100 -17.11 18.33 -1.81
N LYS A 101 -17.89 17.80 -2.75
CA LYS A 101 -18.53 18.65 -3.75
C LYS A 101 -19.64 19.50 -3.12
N GLU A 102 -20.32 18.93 -2.14
CA GLU A 102 -21.46 19.54 -1.43
C GLU A 102 -21.07 20.80 -0.66
N ASN A 103 -19.79 20.95 -0.30
CA ASN A 103 -19.25 22.08 0.44
C ASN A 103 -18.33 22.98 -0.40
N ASP A 104 -18.41 22.90 -1.74
CA ASP A 104 -17.53 23.62 -2.67
C ASP A 104 -16.03 23.35 -2.41
N PHE A 105 -15.70 22.10 -2.09
CA PHE A 105 -14.35 21.61 -1.80
C PHE A 105 -13.64 22.34 -0.65
N GLN A 106 -14.39 22.99 0.24
CA GLN A 106 -13.84 23.62 1.43
C GLN A 106 -13.18 22.56 2.34
N PRO A 107 -12.03 22.89 2.97
CA PRO A 107 -11.28 21.93 3.76
C PRO A 107 -12.00 21.59 5.07
N GLU A 108 -12.22 20.30 5.31
CA GLU A 108 -12.79 19.75 6.53
C GLU A 108 -11.72 18.89 7.25
N PRO A 109 -11.00 19.44 8.25
CA PRO A 109 -10.10 18.66 9.09
C PRO A 109 -10.90 17.62 9.89
N ILE A 110 -10.45 16.36 9.87
CA ILE A 110 -11.16 15.27 10.54
C ILE A 110 -10.99 15.31 12.07
N ASP A 111 -9.90 15.89 12.55
CA ASP A 111 -9.68 16.11 13.98
C ASP A 111 -9.32 17.56 14.31
N LYS A 112 -9.59 17.90 15.58
CA LYS A 112 -9.14 19.13 16.23
C LYS A 112 -7.75 18.96 16.84
N TYR A 113 -7.40 17.71 17.20
CA TYR A 113 -6.23 17.35 17.99
C TYR A 113 -5.00 16.96 17.15
N GLY A 114 -5.12 16.72 15.86
CA GLY A 114 -3.98 16.44 14.98
C GLY A 114 -3.03 17.62 14.82
N ARG A 115 -3.48 18.82 15.24
CA ARG A 115 -2.63 20.00 15.43
C ARG A 115 -1.97 20.07 16.81
N LEU A 116 -2.54 19.41 17.83
CA LEU A 116 -2.07 19.43 19.23
C LEU A 116 -1.21 18.21 19.58
N SER A 117 -1.29 17.10 18.84
CA SER A 117 -0.45 15.91 19.02
C SER A 117 1.00 16.08 18.53
N ARG A 118 1.39 17.32 18.21
CA ARG A 118 2.78 17.74 17.99
C ARG A 118 3.41 18.41 19.22
N GLU A 119 2.65 18.55 20.32
CA GLU A 119 3.12 19.06 21.62
C GLU A 119 3.19 17.95 22.68
#